data_AF-A0A2E0KN39-F1
#
_entry.id   AF-A0A2E0KN39-F1
#
_cell.length_a   1.000
_cell.length_b   1.000
_cell.length_c   1.000
_cell.angle_alpha   90.00
_cell.angle_beta   90.00
_cell.angle_gamma   90.00
#
_symmetry.space_group_name_H-M   'P 1'
#
loop_
_entity.id
_entity.type
_entity.pdbx_description
1 polymer ?
#
loop_
_entity_poly.entity_id
_entity_poly.type
_entity_poly.pdbx_seq_one_letter_code
_entity_poly.pdbx_strand_id
1 'polypeptide(L)'
;LGKIEGSFENYLMENFNFKKIGFYYELAFGIDFYLRYFKFSPSIRGVFSIKNELPENIPKNPWTGNIDKMFTRAVFINLSFY
;
A
#
# COMPACT_ATOMS: atom_id res chain seq x y z
N LEU A 1 4.44 -8.14 38.04
CA LEU A 1 4.67 -8.56 36.64
C LEU A 1 3.67 -7.94 35.66
N GLY A 2 2.35 -7.97 35.91
CA GLY A 2 1.35 -7.47 34.94
C GLY A 2 1.38 -5.97 34.55
N LYS A 3 2.06 -5.09 35.33
CA LYS A 3 2.25 -3.68 34.93
C LYS A 3 3.28 -3.49 33.81
N ILE A 4 4.23 -4.42 33.67
CA ILE A 4 5.33 -4.34 32.69
C ILE A 4 4.86 -4.90 31.35
N GLU A 5 4.06 -5.96 31.36
CA GLU A 5 3.42 -6.52 30.15
C GLU A 5 2.47 -5.51 29.50
N GLY A 6 1.61 -4.86 30.30
CA GLY A 6 0.72 -3.81 29.80
C GLY A 6 1.48 -2.61 29.20
N SER A 7 2.65 -2.23 29.74
CA SER A 7 3.45 -1.15 29.14
C SER A 7 4.11 -1.56 27.83
N PHE A 8 4.57 -2.80 27.69
CA PHE A 8 5.17 -3.31 26.45
C PHE A 8 4.14 -3.40 25.32
N GLU A 9 2.94 -3.90 25.63
CA GLU A 9 1.86 -4.04 24.65
C GLU A 9 1.36 -2.67 24.15
N ASN A 10 1.24 -1.69 25.05
CA ASN A 10 0.89 -0.30 24.69
C ASN A 10 1.99 0.37 23.83
N TYR A 11 3.29 0.18 24.16
CA TYR A 11 4.40 0.72 23.36
C TYR A 11 4.50 0.11 21.95
N LEU A 12 4.10 -1.16 21.79
CA LEU A 12 4.06 -1.81 20.47
C LEU A 12 2.90 -1.29 19.63
N MET A 13 1.72 -1.08 20.23
CA MET A 13 0.57 -0.52 19.51
C MET A 13 0.74 0.96 19.13
N GLU A 14 1.40 1.77 19.96
CA GLU A 14 1.58 3.21 19.73
C GLU A 14 2.60 3.51 18.60
N ASN A 15 3.51 2.58 18.32
CA ASN A 15 4.58 2.75 17.32
C ASN A 15 4.19 2.43 15.87
N PHE A 16 2.99 1.90 15.60
CA PHE A 16 2.49 1.70 14.24
C PHE A 16 1.67 2.89 13.74
N ASN A 17 2.22 4.10 13.87
CA ASN A 17 1.64 5.30 13.27
C ASN A 17 2.09 5.44 11.81
N PHE A 18 1.48 4.66 10.90
CA PHE A 18 1.66 4.89 9.47
C PHE A 18 1.23 6.32 9.13
N LYS A 19 2.04 7.01 8.31
CA LYS A 19 1.76 8.41 7.96
C LYS A 19 0.45 8.48 7.17
N LYS A 20 -0.62 8.93 7.82
CA LYS A 20 -2.01 8.90 7.33
C LYS A 20 -2.26 9.68 6.02
N ILE A 21 -1.33 10.54 5.61
CA ILE A 21 -1.42 11.36 4.39
C ILE A 21 -0.36 10.87 3.39
N GLY A 22 -0.71 9.80 2.66
CA GLY A 22 0.04 9.31 1.51
C GLY A 22 -0.45 10.01 0.23
N PHE A 23 0.49 10.43 -0.62
CA PHE A 23 0.17 10.92 -1.96
C PHE A 23 0.33 9.74 -2.93
N TYR A 24 -0.75 9.42 -3.65
CA TYR A 24 -0.78 8.31 -4.60
C TYR A 24 -0.88 8.84 -6.02
N TYR A 25 -0.15 8.22 -6.94
CA TYR A 25 -0.29 8.43 -8.37
C TYR A 25 -1.01 7.26 -9.00
N GLU A 26 -2.00 7.57 -9.84
CA GLU A 26 -2.79 6.58 -10.56
C GLU A 26 -2.47 6.65 -12.05
N LEU A 27 -2.22 5.48 -12.65
CA LEU A 27 -2.02 5.29 -14.08
C LEU A 27 -3.05 4.28 -14.57
N ALA A 28 -3.85 4.65 -15.57
CA ALA A 28 -4.80 3.75 -16.19
C ALA A 28 -4.54 3.67 -17.69
N PHE A 29 -4.50 2.46 -18.22
CA PHE A 29 -4.42 2.17 -19.65
C PHE A 29 -5.47 1.14 -20.01
N GLY A 30 -6.17 1.35 -21.11
CA GLY A 30 -7.20 0.44 -21.61
C GLY A 30 -7.17 0.37 -23.12
N ILE A 31 -7.44 -0.81 -23.66
CA ILE A 31 -7.56 -1.04 -25.10
C ILE A 31 -8.85 -1.82 -25.37
N ASP A 32 -9.57 -1.41 -26.41
CA ASP A 32 -10.81 -2.06 -26.82
C ASP A 32 -10.57 -2.88 -28.09
N PHE A 33 -10.72 -4.20 -27.99
CA PHE A 33 -10.71 -5.10 -29.12
C PHE A 33 -12.13 -5.37 -29.59
N TYR A 34 -12.41 -4.97 -30.82
CA TYR A 34 -13.65 -5.26 -31.52
C TYR A 34 -13.47 -6.56 -32.31
N LEU A 35 -13.97 -7.67 -31.77
CA LEU A 35 -14.00 -8.95 -32.47
C LEU A 35 -15.43 -9.22 -32.96
N ARG A 36 -15.56 -10.13 -33.92
CA ARG A 36 -16.85 -10.41 -34.59
C ARG A 36 -17.92 -10.97 -33.65
N TYR A 37 -17.51 -11.61 -32.55
CA TYR A 37 -18.41 -12.32 -31.63
C TYR A 37 -18.51 -11.68 -30.25
N PHE A 38 -17.53 -10.87 -29.85
CA PHE A 38 -17.51 -10.20 -28.55
C PHE A 38 -16.59 -8.98 -28.59
N LYS A 39 -16.86 -8.00 -27.73
CA LYS A 39 -15.95 -6.88 -27.45
C LYS A 39 -15.15 -7.24 -26.21
N PHE A 40 -13.84 -7.27 -26.34
CA PHE A 40 -12.93 -7.46 -25.22
C PHE A 40 -12.31 -6.11 -24.85
N SER A 41 -12.60 -5.62 -23.64
CA SER A 41 -12.14 -4.32 -23.16
C SER A 41 -11.26 -4.50 -21.91
N PRO A 42 -10.04 -5.05 -22.04
CA PRO A 42 -9.10 -5.11 -20.94
C PRO A 42 -8.66 -3.70 -20.53
N SER A 43 -8.61 -3.46 -19.23
CA SER A 43 -8.04 -2.26 -18.64
C SER A 43 -7.12 -2.62 -17.49
N ILE A 44 -6.03 -1.87 -17.37
CA ILE A 44 -5.08 -1.97 -16.29
C ILE A 44 -4.97 -0.62 -15.59
N ARG A 45 -5.06 -0.63 -14.26
CA ARG A 45 -4.91 0.54 -13.40
C ARG A 45 -3.83 0.27 -12.36
N GLY A 46 -2.73 0.99 -12.44
CA GLY A 46 -1.71 1.03 -11.40
C GLY A 46 -1.98 2.17 -10.42
N VAL A 47 -1.79 1.89 -9.12
CA VAL A 47 -1.81 2.88 -8.04
C VAL A 47 -0.48 2.76 -7.29
N PHE A 48 0.28 3.85 -7.24
CA PHE A 48 1.62 3.87 -6.66
C PHE A 48 1.73 4.98 -5.62
N SER A 49 2.21 4.64 -4.42
CA SER A 49 2.52 5.62 -3.37
C SER A 49 3.84 6.33 -3.69
N ILE A 50 3.81 7.66 -3.69
CA ILE A 50 4.97 8.51 -4.01
C ILE A 50 5.82 8.76 -2.76
N LYS A 51 5.19 8.76 -1.57
CA LYS A 51 5.85 9.12 -0.32
C LYS A 51 6.17 7.90 0.52
N ASN A 52 7.25 8.01 1.29
CA ASN A 52 7.58 7.02 2.31
C ASN A 52 6.45 6.99 3.36
N GLU A 53 5.80 5.85 3.51
CA GLU A 53 4.72 5.64 4.50
C GLU A 53 5.27 5.33 5.90
N LEU A 54 6.58 5.14 6.01
CA LEU A 54 7.28 4.97 7.27
C LEU A 54 7.31 6.32 8.03
N PRO A 55 6.83 6.38 9.28
CA PRO A 55 7.00 7.57 10.12
C PRO A 55 8.50 7.78 10.43
N GLU A 56 8.97 9.03 10.32
CA GLU A 56 10.39 9.40 10.51
C GLU A 56 10.90 9.24 11.96
N ASN A 57 10.05 8.86 12.91
CA ASN A 57 10.34 8.93 14.35
C ASN A 57 10.16 7.59 15.09
N ILE A 58 10.42 6.45 14.44
CA ILE A 58 10.37 5.15 15.11
C ILE A 58 11.66 4.96 15.94
N PRO A 59 11.58 4.77 17.27
CA PRO A 59 12.76 4.37 18.04
C PRO A 59 13.28 3.05 17.46
N LYS A 60 14.61 2.95 17.23
CA LYS A 60 15.26 1.75 16.68
C LYS A 60 14.86 0.51 17.48
N ASN A 61 13.86 -0.22 17.00
CA ASN A 61 13.40 -1.49 17.54
C ASN A 61 14.00 -2.62 16.68
N PRO A 62 14.51 -3.72 17.25
CA PRO A 62 15.05 -4.87 16.52
C PRO A 62 14.18 -5.38 15.34
N TRP A 63 12.86 -5.15 15.38
CA TRP A 63 11.93 -5.60 14.33
C TRP A 63 11.69 -4.59 13.19
N THR A 64 12.00 -3.30 13.36
CA THR A 64 11.81 -2.23 12.36
C THR A 64 13.10 -1.48 12.00
N GLY A 65 14.24 -1.83 12.61
CA GLY A 65 15.52 -1.15 12.42
C GLY A 65 16.18 -1.31 11.04
N ASN A 66 15.67 -2.20 10.19
CA ASN A 66 16.23 -2.48 8.85
C ASN A 66 15.33 -2.01 7.69
N ILE A 67 14.19 -1.35 7.98
CA ILE A 67 13.25 -0.91 6.95
C ILE A 67 13.43 0.59 6.74
N ASP A 68 14.22 0.98 5.75
CA ASP A 68 14.49 2.39 5.45
C ASP A 68 13.30 3.09 4.78
N LYS A 69 12.52 2.38 3.96
CA LYS A 69 11.41 2.96 3.18
C LYS A 69 10.29 1.95 2.96
N MET A 70 9.04 2.40 3.09
CA MET A 70 7.83 1.64 2.75
C MET A 70 7.06 2.38 1.66
N PHE A 71 6.83 1.69 0.54
CA PHE A 71 6.08 2.20 -0.61
C PHE A 71 4.94 1.24 -0.95
N THR A 72 3.69 1.70 -0.82
CA THR A 72 2.52 0.91 -1.24
C THR A 72 2.34 0.98 -2.76
N ARG A 73 2.17 -0.17 -3.41
CA ARG A 73 1.99 -0.29 -4.86
C ARG A 73 0.92 -1.35 -5.13
N ALA A 74 -0.04 -1.02 -5.98
CA ALA A 74 -1.10 -1.92 -6.38
C ALA A 74 -1.33 -1.84 -7.89
N VAL A 75 -1.65 -2.98 -8.50
CA VAL A 75 -2.04 -3.06 -9.91
C VAL A 75 -3.36 -3.79 -9.98
N PHE A 76 -4.35 -3.13 -10.58
CA PHE A 76 -5.69 -3.65 -10.81
C PHE A 76 -5.84 -3.99 -12.28
N ILE A 77 -6.26 -5.20 -12.57
CA ILE A 77 -6.58 -5.66 -13.92
C ILE A 77 -8.09 -5.86 -13.96
N ASN A 78 -8.76 -5.19 -14.88
CA ASN A 78 -10.19 -5.35 -15.11
C ASN A 78 -10.42 -5.87 -16.53
N LEU A 79 -11.08 -7.02 -16.64
CA LEU A 79 -11.34 -7.72 -17.89
C LEU A 79 -12.84 -7.71 -18.15
N SER A 80 -13.28 -6.83 -19.05
CA SER A 80 -14.68 -6.78 -19.49
C SER A 80 -14.87 -7.50 -20.82
N PHE A 81 -15.86 -8.38 -20.86
CA PHE A 81 -16.30 -9.10 -22.06
C PHE A 81 -17.76 -8.74 -22.31
N TYR A 82 -18.03 -8.16 -23.49
CA TYR A 82 -19.37 -7.82 -23.95
C TYR A 82 -19.74 -8.59 -25.21
#